data_AF-A0A2U2BJN5-F1
#
_entry.id   AF-A0A2U2BJN5-F1
#
_cell.length_a   1.000
_cell.length_b   1.000
_cell.length_c   1.000
_cell.angle_alpha   90.00
_cell.angle_beta   90.00
_cell.angle_gamma   90.00
#
_symmetry.space_group_name_H-M   'P 1'
#
loop_
_entity.id
_entity.type
_entity.pdbx_description
1 polymer ?
#
loop_
_entity_poly.entity_id
_entity_poly.type
_entity_poly.pdbx_seq_one_letter_code
_entity_poly.pdbx_strand_id
1 'polypeptide(L)'
;MSTGGRTAVGAGGGAAVGAGIGALIGDSSKAAMIGAGIGALAGGIAAYNWSGIKKDVQQSGATGLGVDVTEMPDGSLRVNIPSSVSFDTGHYQLKPALLPVLDSVARAMNQHPELRAKAVGHTDSTGSAQTNQTLSVNRASAVTNYLTQQGVGQGRLMVEGRGPNAPIGDNATAEGRAMNRRVELYLYAPQK
;
A
#
# COMPACT_ATOMS: atom_id res chain seq x y z
N MET A 1 56.62 -14.48 0.13
CA MET A 1 55.48 -14.36 -0.80
C MET A 1 54.42 -13.51 -0.13
N SER A 2 54.15 -12.32 -0.67
CA SER A 2 53.19 -11.33 -0.17
C SER A 2 51.96 -11.38 -1.07
N THR A 3 50.78 -11.55 -0.47
CA THR A 3 49.46 -11.45 -1.10
C THR A 3 48.65 -10.59 -0.13
N GLY A 4 48.12 -9.40 -0.42
CA GLY A 4 47.68 -8.83 -1.68
C GLY A 4 46.16 -8.63 -1.59
N GLY A 5 45.69 -7.39 -1.44
CA GLY A 5 44.27 -7.02 -1.64
C GLY A 5 43.59 -6.29 -0.48
N ARG A 6 43.75 -4.95 -0.43
CA ARG A 6 42.80 -4.04 0.23
C ARG A 6 41.61 -3.87 -0.70
N THR A 7 40.38 -4.04 -0.21
CA THR A 7 39.18 -3.62 -0.94
C THR A 7 38.50 -2.53 -0.12
N ALA A 8 38.91 -1.29 -0.39
CA ALA A 8 38.14 -0.10 -0.10
C ALA A 8 37.57 0.41 -1.43
N VAL A 9 36.26 0.33 -1.60
CA VAL A 9 35.47 1.00 -2.64
C VAL A 9 34.13 1.27 -1.94
N GLY A 10 33.76 2.50 -1.56
CA GLY A 10 33.67 3.69 -2.38
C GLY A 10 32.18 3.96 -2.65
N ALA A 11 31.41 4.34 -1.62
CA ALA A 11 30.02 4.78 -1.79
C ALA A 11 30.01 6.24 -2.26
N GLY A 12 30.12 6.42 -3.58
CA GLY A 12 29.93 7.71 -4.25
C GLY A 12 28.45 8.07 -4.33
N GLY A 13 28.15 9.35 -4.07
CA GLY A 13 26.80 9.89 -4.12
C GLY A 13 26.22 10.02 -5.53
N GLY A 14 24.89 10.18 -5.56
CA GLY A 14 24.13 10.51 -6.77
C GLY A 14 22.63 10.33 -6.54
N ALA A 15 21.92 11.40 -6.21
CA ALA A 15 20.47 11.41 -6.25
C ALA A 15 20.03 11.39 -7.72
N ALA A 16 19.50 10.26 -8.18
CA ALA A 16 18.78 10.19 -9.45
C ALA A 16 17.27 10.18 -9.15
N VAL A 17 16.64 11.31 -9.45
CA VAL A 17 15.19 11.45 -9.52
C VAL A 17 14.70 10.61 -10.71
N GLY A 18 13.82 9.65 -10.45
CA GLY A 18 12.87 9.11 -11.42
C GLY A 18 13.33 7.96 -12.30
N ALA A 19 13.11 6.72 -11.84
CA ALA A 19 12.53 5.60 -12.61
C ALA A 19 12.51 4.39 -11.67
N GLY A 20 11.34 3.75 -11.52
CA GLY A 20 11.24 2.52 -10.74
C GLY A 20 12.09 1.41 -11.34
N ILE A 21 12.81 0.71 -10.46
CA ILE A 21 13.04 -0.74 -10.37
C ILE A 21 14.01 -0.89 -9.20
N GLY A 22 13.47 -1.28 -8.04
CA GLY A 22 14.27 -1.62 -6.87
C GLY A 22 14.93 -2.97 -7.09
N ALA A 23 16.08 -2.98 -7.75
CA ALA A 23 17.00 -4.10 -7.68
C ALA A 23 17.86 -3.94 -6.42
N LEU A 24 17.32 -4.32 -5.26
CA LEU A 24 18.16 -4.66 -4.11
C LEU A 24 18.66 -6.10 -4.33
N ILE A 25 19.72 -6.21 -5.13
CA ILE A 25 20.43 -7.47 -5.38
C ILE A 25 21.21 -7.81 -4.10
N GLY A 26 20.57 -8.58 -3.23
CA GLY A 26 21.20 -9.39 -2.19
C GLY A 26 20.94 -10.85 -2.52
N ASP A 27 22.01 -11.61 -2.69
CA ASP A 27 22.04 -13.02 -3.07
C ASP A 27 21.10 -13.88 -2.21
N SER A 28 19.95 -14.30 -2.75
CA SER A 28 19.17 -15.49 -2.37
C SER A 28 17.97 -15.65 -3.30
N SER A 29 18.09 -16.63 -4.18
CA SER A 29 17.09 -17.04 -5.16
C SER A 29 15.81 -17.51 -4.44
N LYS A 30 14.83 -16.60 -4.28
CA LYS A 30 13.36 -16.81 -4.08
C LYS A 30 12.58 -15.59 -3.56
N ALA A 31 13.20 -14.40 -3.43
CA ALA A 31 12.55 -13.23 -2.82
C ALA A 31 12.29 -12.04 -3.76
N ALA A 32 12.37 -12.23 -5.08
CA ALA A 32 12.02 -11.19 -6.06
C ALA A 32 10.74 -11.57 -6.82
N MET A 33 9.76 -10.65 -6.85
CA MET A 33 8.58 -10.57 -7.74
C MET A 33 7.19 -11.05 -7.31
N ILE A 34 6.92 -11.50 -6.07
CA ILE A 34 5.52 -11.80 -5.71
C ILE A 34 4.82 -10.57 -5.12
N GLY A 35 4.30 -9.74 -6.04
CA GLY A 35 3.30 -8.70 -5.77
C GLY A 35 3.91 -7.38 -5.31
N ALA A 36 3.44 -6.27 -5.89
CA ALA A 36 3.85 -4.91 -5.57
C ALA A 36 3.37 -4.41 -4.18
N GLY A 37 3.51 -5.24 -3.14
CA GLY A 37 3.43 -4.87 -1.74
C GLY A 37 4.72 -4.16 -1.33
N ILE A 38 4.55 -3.03 -0.63
CA ILE A 38 5.50 -2.11 0.02
C ILE A 38 7.04 -2.19 -0.31
N GLY A 39 7.45 -2.57 -1.51
CA GLY A 39 8.83 -2.99 -1.86
C GLY A 39 9.88 -1.89 -1.99
N ALA A 40 9.66 -0.72 -1.38
CA ALA A 40 10.60 0.40 -1.39
C ALA A 40 10.82 1.02 0.00
N LEU A 41 10.41 0.35 1.09
CA LEU A 41 10.73 0.85 2.42
C LEU A 41 12.19 0.57 2.75
N ALA A 42 12.98 1.65 2.81
CA ALA A 42 14.29 1.62 3.45
C ALA A 42 14.13 1.12 4.89
N GLY A 43 14.83 0.04 5.24
CA GLY A 43 14.81 -0.57 6.57
C GLY A 43 14.02 -1.88 6.69
N GLY A 44 13.29 -2.34 5.66
CA GLY A 44 12.60 -3.62 5.69
C GLY A 44 11.36 -3.67 6.63
N ILE A 45 10.66 -4.80 6.62
CA ILE A 45 9.43 -5.05 7.42
C ILE A 45 9.72 -6.17 8.43
N ALA A 46 9.34 -5.96 9.68
CA ALA A 46 9.42 -6.95 10.76
C ALA A 46 8.22 -7.90 10.71
N ALA A 47 8.43 -9.16 11.11
CA ALA A 47 7.33 -10.09 11.30
C ALA A 47 6.35 -9.57 12.35
N TYR A 48 5.04 -9.71 12.09
CA TYR A 48 3.98 -9.19 12.95
C TYR A 48 2.83 -10.20 13.06
N ASN A 49 2.19 -10.26 14.22
CA ASN A 49 1.00 -11.11 14.39
C ASN A 49 -0.27 -10.33 13.99
N TRP A 50 -0.74 -10.57 12.78
CA TRP A 50 -1.90 -9.87 12.22
C TRP A 50 -3.26 -10.45 12.64
N SER A 51 -3.29 -11.58 13.34
CA SER A 51 -4.54 -12.33 13.59
C SER A 51 -5.64 -11.48 14.24
N GLY A 52 -5.30 -10.68 15.26
CA GLY A 52 -6.24 -9.79 15.95
C GLY A 52 -6.74 -8.67 15.03
N ILE A 53 -5.82 -7.92 14.42
CA ILE A 53 -6.15 -6.80 13.52
C ILE A 53 -6.99 -7.28 12.34
N LYS A 54 -6.62 -8.41 11.72
CA LYS A 54 -7.35 -9.01 10.61
C LYS A 54 -8.79 -9.34 11.01
N LYS A 55 -8.97 -9.96 12.17
CA LYS A 55 -10.30 -10.29 12.72
C LYS A 55 -11.13 -9.03 12.95
N ASP A 56 -10.55 -8.01 13.57
CA ASP A 56 -11.26 -6.76 13.87
C ASP A 56 -11.70 -6.05 12.59
N VAL A 57 -10.81 -5.94 11.60
CA VAL A 57 -11.14 -5.35 10.30
C VAL A 57 -12.23 -6.17 9.60
N GLN A 58 -12.17 -7.50 9.62
CA GLN A 58 -13.24 -8.34 9.05
C GLN A 58 -14.60 -8.13 9.76
N GLN A 59 -14.59 -8.00 11.08
CA GLN A 59 -15.78 -7.78 11.90
C GLN A 59 -16.40 -6.38 11.74
N SER A 60 -15.66 -5.41 11.19
CA SER A 60 -16.18 -4.07 10.87
C SER A 60 -17.20 -4.02 9.71
N GLY A 61 -17.49 -5.17 9.10
CA GLY A 61 -18.33 -5.27 7.90
C GLY A 61 -17.53 -5.24 6.58
N ALA A 62 -16.19 -5.24 6.66
CA ALA A 62 -15.29 -5.27 5.51
C ALA A 62 -15.68 -6.33 4.46
N THR A 63 -15.93 -7.57 4.89
CA THR A 63 -16.30 -8.67 3.98
C THR A 63 -17.62 -8.40 3.25
N GLY A 64 -18.61 -7.78 3.92
CA GLY A 64 -19.88 -7.41 3.30
C GLY A 64 -19.75 -6.30 2.25
N LEU A 65 -18.67 -5.52 2.31
CA LEU A 65 -18.32 -4.47 1.35
C LEU A 65 -17.37 -4.97 0.24
N GLY A 66 -17.01 -6.26 0.24
CA GLY A 66 -16.02 -6.80 -0.68
C GLY A 66 -14.60 -6.32 -0.39
N VAL A 67 -14.33 -5.83 0.81
CA VAL A 67 -12.98 -5.49 1.28
C VAL A 67 -12.28 -6.79 1.67
N ASP A 68 -11.15 -7.05 1.02
CA ASP A 68 -10.32 -8.22 1.29
C ASP A 68 -9.18 -7.85 2.25
N VAL A 69 -8.91 -8.73 3.22
CA VAL A 69 -7.85 -8.53 4.21
C VAL A 69 -6.89 -9.71 4.16
N THR A 70 -5.73 -9.48 3.55
CA THR A 70 -4.76 -10.53 3.23
C THR A 70 -3.39 -10.20 3.79
N GLU A 71 -2.77 -11.18 4.43
CA GLU A 71 -1.36 -11.10 4.82
C GLU A 71 -0.50 -11.33 3.58
N MET A 72 0.40 -10.40 3.33
CA MET A 72 1.26 -10.39 2.16
C MET A 72 2.56 -11.16 2.45
N PRO A 73 3.23 -11.73 1.42
CA PRO A 73 4.50 -12.43 1.59
C PRO A 73 5.62 -11.58 2.20
N ASP A 74 5.53 -10.24 2.07
CA ASP A 74 6.48 -9.28 2.64
C ASP A 74 6.25 -9.00 4.15
N GLY A 75 5.28 -9.67 4.77
CA GLY A 75 4.93 -9.52 6.18
C GLY A 75 3.96 -8.38 6.47
N SER A 76 3.52 -7.63 5.47
CA SER A 76 2.49 -6.60 5.64
C SER A 76 1.07 -7.18 5.64
N LEU A 77 0.12 -6.45 6.23
CA LEU A 77 -1.31 -6.73 6.08
C LEU A 77 -1.90 -5.80 5.03
N ARG A 78 -2.44 -6.34 3.94
CA ARG A 78 -3.14 -5.57 2.92
C ARG A 78 -4.64 -5.60 3.16
N VAL A 79 -5.22 -4.42 3.32
CA VAL A 79 -6.66 -4.17 3.27
C VAL A 79 -6.97 -3.63 1.87
N ASN A 80 -7.50 -4.48 0.99
CA ASN A 80 -7.84 -4.13 -0.38
C ASN A 80 -9.28 -3.62 -0.45
N ILE A 81 -9.44 -2.33 -0.78
CA ILE A 81 -10.71 -1.61 -0.69
C ILE A 81 -11.20 -1.28 -2.11
N PRO A 82 -12.28 -1.92 -2.61
CA PRO A 82 -12.83 -1.61 -3.93
C PRO A 82 -13.35 -0.17 -4.02
N SER A 83 -13.17 0.49 -5.16
CA SER A 83 -13.66 1.87 -5.31
C SER A 83 -15.19 1.97 -5.28
N SER A 84 -15.93 0.93 -5.69
CA SER A 84 -17.41 0.93 -5.70
C SER A 84 -18.02 1.19 -4.33
N VAL A 85 -17.38 0.68 -3.28
CA VAL A 85 -17.80 0.87 -1.88
C VAL A 85 -17.14 2.05 -1.19
N SER A 86 -16.09 2.61 -1.80
CA SER A 86 -15.27 3.68 -1.23
C SER A 86 -15.62 5.06 -1.75
N PHE A 87 -15.93 5.17 -3.05
CA PHE A 87 -16.03 6.44 -3.77
C PHE A 87 -17.12 6.37 -4.84
N ASP A 88 -17.64 7.54 -5.23
CA ASP A 88 -18.40 7.67 -6.46
C ASP A 88 -17.48 7.80 -7.68
N THR A 89 -18.02 7.55 -8.86
CA THR A 89 -17.27 7.61 -10.13
C THR A 89 -16.65 8.99 -10.32
N GLY A 90 -15.34 9.06 -10.56
CA GLY A 90 -14.59 10.32 -10.70
C GLY A 90 -14.40 11.12 -9.40
N HIS A 91 -14.92 10.63 -8.26
CA HIS A 91 -14.83 11.31 -6.97
C HIS A 91 -13.80 10.62 -6.07
N TYR A 92 -13.36 11.35 -5.03
CA TYR A 92 -12.44 10.89 -3.99
C TYR A 92 -12.98 11.13 -2.57
N GLN A 93 -14.26 11.49 -2.43
CA GLN A 93 -14.94 11.58 -1.14
C GLN A 93 -15.28 10.18 -0.63
N LEU A 94 -14.87 9.87 0.61
CA LEU A 94 -15.15 8.58 1.22
C LEU A 94 -16.65 8.40 1.47
N LYS A 95 -17.16 7.22 1.13
CA LYS A 95 -18.53 6.82 1.44
C LYS A 95 -18.69 6.47 2.93
N PRO A 96 -19.82 6.81 3.57
CA PRO A 96 -20.09 6.48 4.97
C PRO A 96 -19.97 4.98 5.28
N ALA A 97 -20.31 4.11 4.32
CA ALA A 97 -20.25 2.66 4.49
C ALA A 97 -18.83 2.15 4.77
N LEU A 98 -17.79 2.84 4.28
CA LEU A 98 -16.40 2.44 4.48
C LEU A 98 -15.83 2.88 5.83
N LEU A 99 -16.45 3.87 6.48
CA LEU A 99 -15.92 4.48 7.70
C LEU A 99 -15.69 3.47 8.84
N PRO A 100 -16.61 2.52 9.14
CA PRO A 100 -16.36 1.53 10.19
C PRO A 100 -15.12 0.65 9.95
N VAL A 101 -14.79 0.37 8.68
CA VAL A 101 -13.58 -0.37 8.30
C VAL A 101 -12.34 0.44 8.62
N LEU A 102 -12.35 1.72 8.25
CA LEU A 102 -11.23 2.63 8.53
C LEU A 102 -11.10 2.94 10.03
N ASP A 103 -12.21 3.00 10.77
CA ASP A 103 -12.21 3.13 12.24
C ASP A 103 -11.53 1.93 12.90
N SER A 104 -11.80 0.72 12.41
CA SER A 104 -11.13 -0.49 12.89
C SER A 104 -9.63 -0.45 12.63
N VAL A 105 -9.22 0.02 11.45
CA VAL A 105 -7.79 0.18 11.12
C VAL A 105 -7.14 1.26 12.00
N ALA A 106 -7.79 2.41 12.17
CA ALA A 106 -7.28 3.49 13.00
C ALA A 106 -7.12 3.05 14.47
N ARG A 107 -8.11 2.31 15.00
CA ARG A 107 -8.05 1.74 16.35
C ARG A 107 -6.85 0.81 16.50
N ALA A 108 -6.64 -0.11 15.56
CA ALA A 108 -5.48 -0.99 15.56
C ALA A 108 -4.16 -0.20 15.54
N MET A 109 -4.04 0.81 14.67
CA MET A 109 -2.84 1.66 14.62
C MET A 109 -2.61 2.47 15.90
N ASN A 110 -3.68 2.92 16.57
CA ASN A 110 -3.57 3.65 17.83
C ASN A 110 -3.15 2.74 19.00
N GLN A 111 -3.60 1.48 19.01
CA GLN A 111 -3.19 0.47 20.00
C GLN A 111 -1.75 -0.04 19.77
N HIS A 112 -1.29 0.01 18.52
CA HIS A 112 0.02 -0.49 18.09
C HIS A 112 0.86 0.63 17.48
N PRO A 113 1.49 1.50 18.31
CA PRO A 113 2.16 2.72 17.87
C PRO A 113 3.37 2.47 16.93
N GLU A 114 3.93 1.28 16.93
CA GLU A 114 4.99 0.83 16.03
C GLU A 114 4.53 0.66 14.58
N LEU A 115 3.22 0.44 14.36
CA LEU A 115 2.70 0.20 13.01
C LEU A 115 2.75 1.46 12.16
N ARG A 116 2.95 1.29 10.87
CA ARG A 116 2.82 2.33 9.86
C ARG A 116 1.85 1.85 8.80
N ALA A 117 1.33 2.79 8.02
CA ALA A 117 0.42 2.50 6.94
C ALA A 117 0.82 3.18 5.64
N LYS A 118 0.61 2.49 4.53
CA LYS A 118 0.76 3.03 3.18
C LYS A 118 -0.53 2.81 2.39
N ALA A 119 -1.17 3.89 1.97
CA ALA A 119 -2.31 3.85 1.07
C ALA A 119 -1.83 3.98 -0.38
N VAL A 120 -2.25 3.04 -1.23
CA VAL A 120 -1.92 3.01 -2.65
C VAL A 120 -3.20 3.06 -3.47
N GLY A 121 -3.38 4.13 -4.23
CA GLY A 121 -4.54 4.31 -5.10
C GLY A 121 -4.30 3.73 -6.49
N HIS A 122 -5.33 3.11 -7.06
CA HIS A 122 -5.34 2.57 -8.42
C HIS A 122 -6.59 3.00 -9.17
N THR A 123 -6.47 3.12 -10.50
CA THR A 123 -7.58 3.34 -11.43
C THR A 123 -7.60 2.24 -12.47
N ASP A 124 -8.69 2.19 -13.25
CA ASP A 124 -8.66 1.52 -14.55
C ASP A 124 -8.00 2.43 -15.61
N SER A 125 -7.88 1.94 -16.84
CA SER A 125 -7.23 2.64 -17.96
C SER A 125 -8.14 3.63 -18.71
N THR A 126 -9.35 3.91 -18.23
CA THR A 126 -10.26 4.86 -18.89
C THR A 126 -9.81 6.30 -18.62
N GLY A 127 -9.80 7.14 -19.65
CA GLY A 127 -9.38 8.55 -19.54
C GLY A 127 -7.86 8.75 -19.61
N SER A 128 -7.40 9.96 -19.27
CA SER A 128 -5.97 10.30 -19.39
C SER A 128 -5.13 9.73 -18.24
N ALA A 129 -3.90 9.33 -18.54
CA ALA A 129 -2.96 8.84 -17.52
C ALA A 129 -2.72 9.87 -16.39
N GLN A 130 -2.64 11.16 -16.73
CA GLN A 130 -2.45 12.24 -15.76
C GLN A 130 -3.66 12.38 -14.83
N THR A 131 -4.88 12.40 -15.37
CA THR A 131 -6.12 12.45 -14.58
C THR A 131 -6.21 11.25 -13.65
N ASN A 132 -5.91 10.06 -14.15
CA ASN A 132 -5.92 8.83 -13.37
C ASN A 132 -4.87 8.83 -12.26
N GLN A 133 -3.67 9.37 -12.54
CA GLN A 133 -2.64 9.54 -11.54
C GLN A 133 -3.12 10.46 -10.41
N THR A 134 -3.63 11.64 -10.73
CA THR A 134 -4.17 12.59 -9.73
C THR A 134 -5.33 11.97 -8.94
N LEU A 135 -6.27 11.30 -9.60
CA LEU A 135 -7.40 10.65 -8.94
C LEU A 135 -6.94 9.56 -7.97
N SER A 136 -5.95 8.75 -8.38
CA SER A 136 -5.40 7.69 -7.54
C SER A 136 -4.73 8.23 -6.28
N VAL A 137 -3.94 9.31 -6.40
CA VAL A 137 -3.33 10.00 -5.25
C VAL A 137 -4.40 10.56 -4.33
N ASN A 138 -5.40 11.27 -4.86
CA ASN A 138 -6.45 11.90 -4.05
C ASN A 138 -7.26 10.88 -3.26
N ARG A 139 -7.58 9.72 -3.85
CA ARG A 139 -8.29 8.62 -3.16
C ARG A 139 -7.46 8.01 -2.04
N ALA A 140 -6.17 7.78 -2.26
CA ALA A 140 -5.26 7.29 -1.23
C ALA A 140 -5.09 8.33 -0.10
N SER A 141 -4.96 9.62 -0.45
CA SER A 141 -4.93 10.73 0.51
C SER A 141 -6.21 10.83 1.33
N ALA A 142 -7.39 10.62 0.73
CA ALA A 142 -8.66 10.65 1.46
C ALA A 142 -8.69 9.59 2.58
N VAL A 143 -8.20 8.38 2.30
CA VAL A 143 -8.06 7.31 3.29
C VAL A 143 -7.12 7.72 4.43
N THR A 144 -5.91 8.21 4.13
CA THR A 144 -4.95 8.62 5.18
C THR A 144 -5.41 9.84 5.97
N ASN A 145 -6.11 10.78 5.33
CA ASN A 145 -6.68 11.95 5.99
C ASN A 145 -7.73 11.53 7.01
N TYR A 146 -8.57 10.55 6.65
CA TYR A 146 -9.53 9.98 7.59
C TYR A 146 -8.84 9.29 8.78
N LEU A 147 -7.80 8.49 8.54
CA LEU A 147 -7.02 7.87 9.63
C LEU A 147 -6.39 8.92 10.56
N THR A 148 -5.94 10.04 10.00
CA THR A 148 -5.42 11.18 10.77
C THR A 148 -6.50 11.80 11.65
N GLN A 149 -7.71 11.98 11.12
CA GLN A 149 -8.87 12.47 11.88
C GLN A 149 -9.25 11.53 13.03
N GLN A 150 -8.99 10.22 12.88
CA GLN A 150 -9.16 9.21 13.94
C GLN A 150 -7.95 9.12 14.89
N GLY A 151 -7.01 10.07 14.84
CA GLY A 151 -5.90 10.20 15.79
C GLY A 151 -4.60 9.49 15.39
N VAL A 152 -4.53 8.88 14.20
CA VAL A 152 -3.27 8.28 13.72
C VAL A 152 -2.29 9.39 13.32
N GLY A 153 -1.08 9.38 13.90
CA GLY A 153 -0.07 10.40 13.60
C GLY A 153 0.37 10.39 12.13
N GLN A 154 0.37 11.57 11.49
CA GLN A 154 0.68 11.73 10.05
C GLN A 154 2.03 11.13 9.64
N GLY A 155 3.06 11.18 10.48
CA GLY A 155 4.39 10.59 10.19
C GLY A 155 4.39 9.06 10.03
N ARG A 156 3.30 8.41 10.42
CA ARG A 156 3.08 6.96 10.28
C ARG A 156 2.33 6.60 9.00
N LEU A 157 1.89 7.59 8.22
CA LEU A 157 1.06 7.41 7.04
C LEU A 157 1.83 7.81 5.78
N MET A 158 1.69 7.00 4.72
CA MET A 158 2.24 7.27 3.41
C MET A 158 1.16 7.16 2.35
N VAL A 159 1.26 7.99 1.31
CA VAL A 159 0.34 8.00 0.17
C VAL A 159 1.13 7.72 -1.10
N GLU A 160 0.60 6.85 -1.95
CA GLU A 160 1.08 6.63 -3.31
C GLU A 160 -0.12 6.53 -4.27
N GLY A 161 -0.01 7.14 -5.44
CA GLY A 161 -0.93 6.89 -6.55
C GLY A 161 -0.20 6.12 -7.64
N ARG A 162 -0.84 5.08 -8.18
CA ARG A 162 -0.29 4.30 -9.31
C ARG A 162 -1.08 4.47 -10.60
N GLY A 163 -2.18 5.23 -10.58
CA GLY A 163 -3.08 5.36 -11.71
C GLY A 163 -3.43 3.98 -12.31
N PRO A 164 -3.34 3.79 -13.63
CA PRO A 164 -3.63 2.53 -14.30
C PRO A 164 -2.43 1.57 -14.38
N ASN A 165 -1.27 1.92 -13.83
CA ASN A 165 0.01 1.25 -14.14
C ASN A 165 0.24 -0.09 -13.42
N ALA A 166 -0.68 -0.48 -12.53
CA ALA A 166 -0.61 -1.76 -11.80
C ALA A 166 -2.00 -2.45 -11.80
N PRO A 167 -2.48 -2.90 -12.97
CA PRO A 167 -3.75 -3.58 -13.09
C PRO A 167 -3.66 -4.99 -12.49
N ILE A 168 -4.76 -5.42 -11.86
CA ILE A 168 -4.96 -6.78 -11.36
C ILE A 168 -6.06 -7.52 -12.14
N GLY A 169 -6.76 -6.80 -13.02
CA GLY A 169 -7.78 -7.31 -13.93
C GLY A 169 -7.60 -6.76 -15.34
N ASP A 170 -8.20 -7.43 -16.31
CA ASP A 170 -8.17 -7.01 -17.71
C ASP A 170 -8.98 -5.71 -17.91
N ASN A 171 -8.30 -4.64 -18.32
CA ASN A 171 -8.94 -3.35 -18.60
C ASN A 171 -9.89 -3.37 -19.80
N ALA A 172 -9.84 -4.40 -20.66
CA ALA A 172 -10.81 -4.57 -21.74
C ALA A 172 -12.20 -4.95 -21.21
N THR A 173 -12.28 -5.62 -20.06
CA THR A 173 -13.55 -6.11 -19.47
C THR A 173 -14.10 -5.14 -18.41
N ALA A 174 -15.42 -5.10 -18.22
CA ALA A 174 -16.03 -4.26 -17.20
C ALA A 174 -15.64 -4.71 -15.78
N GLU A 175 -15.56 -6.03 -15.61
CA GLU A 175 -15.17 -6.72 -14.38
C GLU A 175 -13.72 -6.43 -14.03
N GLY A 176 -12.80 -6.55 -14.99
CA GLY A 176 -11.39 -6.24 -14.78
C GLY A 176 -11.15 -4.76 -14.48
N ARG A 177 -11.85 -3.83 -15.14
CA ARG A 177 -11.83 -2.41 -14.77
C ARG A 177 -12.33 -2.19 -13.34
N ALA A 178 -13.38 -2.90 -12.92
CA ALA A 178 -13.89 -2.81 -11.54
C ALA A 178 -12.86 -3.28 -10.51
N MET A 179 -12.14 -4.37 -10.79
CA MET A 179 -11.04 -4.84 -9.94
C MET A 179 -9.88 -3.82 -9.90
N ASN A 180 -9.55 -3.17 -11.01
CA ASN A 180 -8.46 -2.20 -11.07
C ASN A 180 -8.73 -0.91 -10.27
N ARG A 181 -10.00 -0.50 -10.17
CA ARG A 181 -10.40 0.65 -9.35
C ARG A 181 -10.44 0.28 -7.87
N ARG A 182 -9.34 0.48 -7.16
CA ARG A 182 -9.21 0.14 -5.73
C ARG A 182 -8.24 1.06 -5.00
N VAL A 183 -8.31 1.04 -3.67
CA VAL A 183 -7.26 1.54 -2.80
C VAL A 183 -6.75 0.37 -1.97
N GLU A 184 -5.45 0.14 -1.98
CA GLU A 184 -4.79 -0.85 -1.14
C GLU A 184 -4.19 -0.13 0.07
N LEU A 185 -4.64 -0.46 1.27
CA LEU A 185 -4.07 0.05 2.51
C LEU A 185 -3.20 -1.05 3.13
N TYR A 186 -1.90 -0.81 3.16
CA TYR A 186 -0.93 -1.74 3.73
C TYR A 186 -0.54 -1.31 5.13
N LEU A 187 -0.72 -2.18 6.13
CA LEU A 187 -0.18 -2.02 7.48
C LEU A 187 1.12 -2.81 7.61
N TYR A 188 2.13 -2.23 8.24
CA TYR A 188 3.43 -2.88 8.42
C TYR A 188 4.15 -2.38 9.67
N ALA A 189 4.98 -3.24 10.24
CA ALA A 189 5.93 -2.87 11.30
C ALA A 189 7.32 -2.69 10.67
N PRO A 190 7.97 -1.52 10.75
CA PRO A 190 9.35 -1.37 10.28
C PRO A 190 10.32 -2.27 11.07
N GLN A 191 11.37 -2.81 10.44
CA GLN A 191 12.47 -3.37 11.23
C GLN A 191 13.21 -2.23 11.96
N LYS A 192 13.65 -2.52 13.19
CA LYS A 192 14.42 -1.58 14.02
C LYS A 192 15.88 -1.58 13.62
#